data_AF-A0A373LGS7-F1
#
_entry.id   AF-A0A373LGS7-F1
#
_cell.length_a   1.000
_cell.length_b   1.000
_cell.length_c   1.000
_cell.angle_alpha   90.00
_cell.angle_beta   90.00
_cell.angle_gamma   90.00
#
_symmetry.space_group_name_H-M   'P 1'
#
loop_
_entity.id
_entity.type
_entity.pdbx_description
1 polymer ?
#
loop_
_entity_poly.entity_id
_entity_poly.type
_entity_poly.pdbx_seq_one_letter_code
_entity_poly.pdbx_strand_id
1 'polypeptide(L)'
;MRVAIEMFSIVIAITLGCILFASFISSNNQVSNARDFYNVAVNRIEDSNCNDQVISQCKSEAGEKGYTLEIEDLTIYNEQPSRLVILKYSITMPVFSLFGNGLSKQGVIEGYAR
;
A
#
# COMPACT_ATOMS: atom_id res chain seq x y z
N MET A 1 -39.79 5.00 27.96
CA MET A 1 -39.43 4.77 26.53
C MET A 1 -38.41 5.76 26.00
N ARG A 2 -38.49 7.07 26.32
CA ARG A 2 -37.52 8.08 25.86
C ARG A 2 -36.06 7.78 26.24
N VAL A 3 -35.79 7.44 27.51
CA VAL A 3 -34.44 7.11 28.00
C VAL A 3 -33.86 5.87 27.29
N ALA A 4 -34.69 4.85 27.03
CA ALA A 4 -34.23 3.66 26.32
C ALA A 4 -33.83 4.00 24.87
N ILE A 5 -34.63 4.82 24.17
CA ILE A 5 -34.33 5.26 22.80
C ILE A 5 -33.04 6.07 22.76
N GLU A 6 -32.82 7.00 23.71
CA GLU A 6 -31.57 7.75 23.82
C GLU A 6 -30.37 6.83 24.02
N MET A 7 -30.44 5.87 24.93
CA MET A 7 -29.33 4.94 25.18
C MET A 7 -29.00 4.07 23.96
N PHE A 8 -30.01 3.53 23.27
CA PHE A 8 -29.79 2.76 22.04
C PHE A 8 -29.20 3.63 20.92
N SER A 9 -29.65 4.88 20.78
CA SER A 9 -29.12 5.80 19.77
C SER A 9 -27.64 6.13 19.97
N ILE A 10 -27.21 6.32 21.22
CA ILE A 10 -25.81 6.59 21.56
C ILE A 10 -24.93 5.37 21.27
N VAL A 11 -25.38 4.17 21.65
CA VAL A 11 -24.64 2.93 21.41
C VAL A 11 -24.45 2.71 19.90
N ILE A 12 -25.52 2.88 19.11
CA ILE A 12 -25.44 2.75 17.64
C ILE A 12 -24.45 3.77 17.06
N ALA A 13 -24.50 5.03 17.51
CA ALA A 13 -23.59 6.08 17.04
C ALA A 13 -22.12 5.75 17.36
N ILE A 14 -21.83 5.24 18.56
CA ILE A 14 -20.48 4.81 18.95
C ILE A 14 -20.02 3.64 18.09
N THR A 15 -20.86 2.62 17.89
CA THR A 15 -20.51 1.45 17.06
C THR A 15 -20.19 1.85 15.62
N LEU A 16 -20.99 2.73 15.01
CA LEU A 16 -20.72 3.25 13.67
C LEU A 16 -19.41 4.04 13.63
N GLY A 17 -19.14 4.87 14.65
CA GLY A 17 -17.87 5.57 14.81
C GLY A 17 -16.68 4.61 14.83
N CYS A 18 -16.74 3.55 15.65
CA CYS A 18 -15.67 2.56 15.75
C CYS A 18 -15.39 1.86 14.40
N ILE A 19 -16.43 1.51 13.65
CA ILE A 19 -16.28 0.88 12.31
C ILE A 19 -15.58 1.83 11.34
N LEU A 20 -15.93 3.12 11.36
CA LEU A 20 -15.30 4.13 10.51
C LEU A 20 -13.82 4.30 10.85
N PHE A 21 -13.48 4.43 12.14
CA PHE A 21 -12.09 4.58 12.56
C PHE A 21 -11.25 3.34 12.26
N ALA A 22 -11.78 2.14 12.53
CA ALA A 22 -11.08 0.89 12.21
C ALA A 22 -10.79 0.76 10.70
N SER A 23 -11.76 1.15 9.87
CA SER A 23 -11.60 1.16 8.41
C SER A 23 -10.54 2.15 7.95
N PHE A 24 -10.51 3.34 8.55
CA PHE A 24 -9.51 4.36 8.25
C PHE A 24 -8.10 3.90 8.65
N ILE A 25 -7.94 3.32 9.84
CA ILE A 25 -6.66 2.76 10.31
C ILE A 25 -6.19 1.64 9.38
N SER A 26 -7.09 0.73 9.00
CA SER A 26 -6.79 -0.37 8.06
C SER A 26 -6.31 0.15 6.70
N SER A 27 -6.95 1.19 6.17
CA SER A 27 -6.52 1.83 4.93
C SER A 27 -5.12 2.46 5.04
N ASN A 28 -4.80 3.08 6.18
CA ASN A 28 -3.49 3.66 6.42
C ASN A 28 -2.40 2.57 6.56
N ASN A 29 -2.72 1.46 7.22
CA ASN A 29 -1.81 0.31 7.31
C ASN A 29 -1.48 -0.28 5.93
N GLN A 30 -2.45 -0.35 5.01
CA GLN A 30 -2.18 -0.77 3.63
C GLN A 30 -1.14 0.14 2.95
N VAL A 31 -1.27 1.46 3.12
CA VAL A 31 -0.30 2.44 2.58
C VAL A 31 1.07 2.29 3.25
N SER A 32 1.12 2.12 4.58
CA SER A 32 2.37 1.92 5.30
C SER A 32 3.08 0.65 4.84
N ASN A 33 2.37 -0.48 4.78
CA ASN A 33 2.94 -1.75 4.33
C ASN A 33 3.48 -1.68 2.90
N ALA A 34 2.80 -0.96 2.00
CA ALA A 34 3.28 -0.75 0.64
C ALA A 34 4.57 0.10 0.62
N ARG A 35 4.64 1.15 1.43
CA ARG A 35 5.86 1.97 1.58
C ARG A 35 7.02 1.21 2.19
N ASP A 36 6.76 0.41 3.22
CA ASP A 36 7.80 -0.40 3.87
C ASP A 36 8.37 -1.44 2.90
N PHE A 37 7.49 -2.11 2.14
CA PHE A 37 7.93 -3.01 1.08
C PHE A 37 8.73 -2.28 0.00
N TYR A 38 8.26 -1.12 -0.45
CA TYR A 38 8.97 -0.29 -1.44
C TYR A 38 10.39 0.05 -0.98
N ASN A 39 10.55 0.55 0.25
CA ASN A 39 11.85 0.94 0.78
C ASN A 39 12.81 -0.27 0.86
N VAL A 40 12.32 -1.43 1.30
CA VAL A 40 13.11 -2.66 1.35
C VAL A 40 13.51 -3.10 -0.07
N ALA A 41 12.59 -3.02 -1.04
CA ALA A 41 12.87 -3.39 -2.42
C ALA A 41 13.92 -2.46 -3.06
N VAL A 42 13.81 -1.15 -2.87
CA VAL A 42 14.79 -0.16 -3.36
C VAL A 42 16.16 -0.43 -2.75
N ASN A 43 16.27 -0.49 -1.41
CA ASN A 43 17.55 -0.73 -0.74
C ASN A 43 18.18 -2.06 -1.21
N ARG A 44 17.40 -3.12 -1.39
CA ARG A 44 17.91 -4.41 -1.86
C ARG A 44 18.41 -4.34 -3.30
N ILE A 45 17.79 -3.53 -4.15
CA ILE A 45 18.24 -3.29 -5.53
C ILE A 45 19.55 -2.48 -5.52
N GLU A 46 19.63 -1.42 -4.72
CA GLU A 46 20.84 -0.60 -4.53
C GLU A 46 22.02 -1.42 -3.99
N ASP A 47 21.81 -2.17 -2.90
CA ASP A 47 22.82 -3.03 -2.27
C ASP A 47 23.33 -4.14 -3.21
N SER A 48 22.50 -4.55 -4.18
CA SER A 48 22.86 -5.55 -5.19
C SER A 48 23.58 -4.97 -6.40
N ASN A 49 23.83 -3.65 -6.43
CA ASN A 49 24.30 -2.92 -7.59
C ASN A 49 23.42 -3.16 -8.83
N CYS A 50 22.10 -3.07 -8.65
CA CYS A 50 21.10 -3.28 -9.69
C CYS A 50 21.18 -4.67 -10.37
N ASN A 51 21.38 -5.75 -9.60
CA ASN A 51 21.40 -7.10 -10.15
C ASN A 51 20.01 -7.53 -10.67
N ASP A 52 19.95 -8.02 -11.91
CA ASP A 52 18.70 -8.44 -12.57
C ASP A 52 18.00 -9.61 -11.85
N GLN A 53 18.75 -10.51 -11.21
CA GLN A 53 18.19 -11.61 -10.42
C GLN A 53 17.46 -11.09 -9.17
N VAL A 54 18.04 -10.10 -8.48
CA VAL A 54 17.44 -9.48 -7.29
C VAL A 54 16.17 -8.72 -7.67
N ILE A 55 16.21 -8.01 -8.80
CA ILE A 55 15.03 -7.33 -9.36
C ILE A 55 13.91 -8.31 -9.68
N SER A 56 14.22 -9.45 -10.31
CA SER A 56 13.22 -10.48 -10.59
C SER A 56 12.62 -11.05 -9.31
N GLN A 57 13.42 -11.24 -8.25
CA GLN A 57 12.92 -11.65 -6.94
C GLN A 57 11.99 -10.61 -6.34
N CYS A 58 12.39 -9.33 -6.32
CA CYS A 58 11.55 -8.24 -5.81
C CYS A 58 10.22 -8.12 -6.58
N LYS A 59 10.22 -8.33 -7.90
CA LYS A 59 8.99 -8.37 -8.71
C LYS A 59 8.08 -9.53 -8.34
N SER A 60 8.65 -10.72 -8.10
CA SER A 60 7.89 -11.89 -7.65
C SER A 60 7.28 -11.68 -6.26
N GLU A 61 8.10 -11.21 -5.30
CA GLU A 61 7.65 -10.90 -3.94
C GLU A 61 6.57 -9.81 -3.91
N ALA A 62 6.66 -8.82 -4.82
CA ALA A 62 5.62 -7.81 -4.99
C ALA A 62 4.30 -8.43 -5.47
N GLY A 63 4.37 -9.31 -6.47
CA GLY A 63 3.20 -10.02 -7.01
C GLY A 63 2.50 -10.89 -5.96
N GLU A 64 3.25 -11.61 -5.13
CA GLU A 64 2.71 -12.41 -4.02
C GLU A 64 1.94 -11.55 -3.00
N LYS A 65 2.37 -10.31 -2.79
CA LYS A 65 1.72 -9.34 -1.89
C LYS A 65 0.57 -8.56 -2.57
N GLY A 66 0.29 -8.82 -3.85
CA GLY A 66 -0.74 -8.13 -4.62
C GLY A 66 -0.33 -6.74 -5.12
N TYR A 67 0.98 -6.45 -5.15
CA TYR A 67 1.54 -5.23 -5.71
C TYR A 67 2.08 -5.46 -7.13
N THR A 68 2.24 -4.39 -7.89
CA THR A 68 2.91 -4.41 -9.18
C THR A 68 4.16 -3.55 -9.11
N LEU A 69 5.32 -4.18 -9.25
CA LEU A 69 6.62 -3.51 -9.24
C LEU A 69 7.16 -3.39 -10.67
N GLU A 70 7.20 -2.17 -11.17
CA GLU A 70 7.77 -1.80 -12.46
C GLU A 70 9.13 -1.15 -12.23
N ILE A 71 10.12 -1.54 -13.05
CA ILE A 71 11.48 -1.02 -12.95
C ILE A 71 11.89 -0.59 -14.35
N GLU A 72 12.21 0.68 -14.50
CA GLU A 72 12.68 1.28 -15.74
C GLU A 72 14.17 1.61 -15.61
N ASP A 73 14.96 1.21 -16.59
CA ASP A 73 16.39 1.48 -16.60
C ASP A 73 16.64 2.89 -17.17
N LEU A 74 17.15 3.79 -16.34
CA LEU A 74 17.50 5.17 -16.69
C LEU A 74 19.01 5.40 -16.53
N THR A 75 19.80 4.34 -16.66
CA THR A 75 21.27 4.38 -16.66
C THR A 75 21.79 5.38 -17.71
N ILE A 76 22.35 6.50 -17.25
CA ILE A 76 23.06 7.47 -18.11
C ILE A 76 24.57 7.14 -18.15
N TYR A 77 25.12 6.64 -17.04
CA TYR A 77 26.53 6.27 -16.92
C TYR A 77 26.64 4.83 -16.40
N ASN A 78 27.42 3.97 -17.07
CA ASN A 78 27.63 2.58 -16.64
C ASN A 78 28.28 2.46 -15.25
N GLU A 79 28.95 3.51 -14.78
CA GLU A 79 29.61 3.55 -13.47
C GLU A 79 28.64 3.86 -12.32
N GLN A 80 27.43 4.38 -12.62
CA GLN A 80 26.39 4.68 -11.63
C GLN A 80 25.02 4.27 -12.19
N PRO A 81 24.63 3.00 -12.02
CA PRO A 81 23.35 2.54 -12.50
C PRO A 81 22.20 3.16 -11.72
N SER A 82 21.37 3.95 -12.39
CA SER A 82 20.14 4.50 -11.80
C SER A 82 18.92 3.84 -12.43
N ARG A 83 18.12 3.18 -11.60
CA ARG A 83 16.88 2.53 -12.02
C ARG A 83 15.69 3.20 -11.34
N LEU A 84 14.68 3.57 -12.13
CA LEU A 84 13.42 4.08 -11.61
C LEU A 84 12.58 2.89 -11.14
N VAL A 85 12.17 2.92 -9.88
CA VAL A 85 11.36 1.88 -9.25
C VAL A 85 9.96 2.46 -9.00
N ILE A 86 8.96 1.81 -9.59
CA ILE A 86 7.55 2.20 -9.52
C ILE A 86 6.77 1.06 -8.86
N LEU A 87 6.19 1.30 -7.70
CA LEU A 87 5.32 0.36 -7.00
C LEU A 87 3.87 0.83 -7.09
N LYS A 88 3.02 0.04 -7.77
CA LYS A 88 1.57 0.23 -7.82
C LYS A 88 0.91 -0.70 -6.81
N TYR A 89 0.04 -0.16 -5.96
CA TYR A 89 -0.69 -0.90 -4.94
C TYR A 89 -2.15 -0.45 -4.89
N SER A 90 -3.05 -1.34 -4.48
CA SER A 90 -4.47 -1.01 -4.31
C SER A 90 -4.78 -0.74 -2.85
N ILE A 91 -5.42 0.39 -2.58
CA ILE A 91 -5.94 0.74 -1.26
C ILE A 91 -7.44 0.45 -1.27
N THR A 92 -7.88 -0.39 -0.34
CA THR A 92 -9.29 -0.67 -0.13
C THR A 92 -9.75 -0.08 1.20
N MET A 93 -10.93 0.53 1.20
CA MET A 93 -11.56 1.03 2.42
C MET A 93 -12.66 0.06 2.88
N PRO A 94 -12.45 -0.69 3.99
CA PRO A 94 -13.37 -1.73 4.45
C PRO A 94 -14.78 -1.23 4.79
N VAL A 95 -14.94 0.05 5.10
CA VAL A 95 -16.26 0.62 5.38
C VAL A 95 -17.18 0.54 4.15
N PHE A 96 -16.65 0.70 2.94
CA PHE A 96 -17.49 0.70 1.73
C PHE A 96 -17.96 -0.70 1.34
N SER A 97 -17.20 -1.75 1.70
CA SER A 97 -17.62 -3.13 1.44
C SER A 97 -18.86 -3.53 2.25
N LEU A 98 -19.10 -2.91 3.42
CA LEU A 98 -20.35 -3.06 4.18
C LEU A 98 -21.59 -2.56 3.43
N PHE A 99 -21.42 -1.64 2.47
CA PHE A 99 -22.50 -1.08 1.66
C PHE A 99 -22.58 -1.68 0.25
N GLY A 100 -21.87 -2.79 0.01
CA GLY A 100 -21.88 -3.50 -1.28
C GLY A 100 -21.02 -2.87 -2.38
N ASN A 101 -20.33 -1.75 -2.10
CA ASN A 101 -19.46 -1.08 -3.06
C ASN A 101 -17.99 -1.25 -2.66
N GLY A 102 -17.23 -2.02 -3.44
CA GLY A 102 -15.78 -2.11 -3.27
C GLY A 102 -15.08 -0.89 -3.83
N LEU A 103 -14.87 0.16 -3.03
CA LEU A 103 -14.03 1.28 -3.45
C LEU A 103 -12.56 0.87 -3.31
N SER A 104 -11.92 0.61 -4.45
CA SER A 104 -10.47 0.41 -4.54
C SER A 104 -9.86 1.61 -5.24
N LYS A 105 -8.86 2.23 -4.61
CA LYS A 105 -8.06 3.30 -5.21
C LYS A 105 -6.66 2.78 -5.47
N GLN A 106 -6.15 2.97 -6.68
CA GLN A 106 -4.75 2.67 -6.95
C GLN A 106 -3.87 3.80 -6.40
N GLY A 107 -2.88 3.42 -5.60
CA GLY A 107 -1.75 4.25 -5.19
C GLY A 107 -0.51 3.88 -5.99
N VAL A 108 0.33 4.87 -6.25
CA VAL A 108 1.63 4.69 -6.91
C VAL A 108 2.70 5.34 -6.03
N ILE A 109 3.81 4.63 -5.81
CA ILE A 109 5.03 5.15 -5.19
C ILE A 109 6.13 5.05 -6.23
N GLU A 110 6.86 6.13 -6.43
CA GLU A 110 7.94 6.22 -7.41
C GLU A 110 9.19 6.76 -6.74
N GLY A 111 10.34 6.30 -7.20
CA GLY A 111 11.64 6.82 -6.79
C GLY A 111 12.79 6.08 -7.46
N TYR A 112 14.00 6.55 -7.19
CA TYR A 112 15.20 6.06 -7.86
C TYR A 112 15.97 5.16 -6.92
N ALA A 113 16.37 3.99 -7.43
CA ALA A 113 17.46 3.20 -6.87
C ALA A 113 18.77 3.67 -7.53
N ARG A 114 19.77 4.04 -6.72
CA ARG A 114 21.10 4.53 -7.16
C ARG A 114 22.25 3.76 -6.55
#